data_AF-A0A3E1P0H4-F1
#
_entry.id   AF-A0A3E1P0H4-F1
#
_cell.length_a   1.000
_cell.length_b   1.000
_cell.length_c   1.000
_cell.angle_alpha   90.00
_cell.angle_beta   90.00
_cell.angle_gamma   90.00
#
_symmetry.space_group_name_H-M   'P 1'
#
loop_
_entity.id
_entity.type
_entity.pdbx_description
1 polymer ?
#
loop_
_entity_poly.entity_id
_entity_poly.type
_entity_poly.pdbx_seq_one_letter_code
_entity_poly.pdbx_strand_id
1 'polypeptide(L)'
;MNIEKFHISDFNDARKQAHDRNFQHISEKINHLNEVLEKLEEFQVAIPSWALGTGGTRFGRFSGGGEPRNLEEKITDIGLLHALNRSSGAVSLHIPWDIPENTSNIKALAAQYDIRFDAVNSNTFQDQPGQEYSYKFGSLHHTDKGVRQQAVEHNIEVIKYGVELGSNALSLWLADGSCFPGQLNFRGAFKRTYESLQEIYAALPEDWKLYIEYKAFEPNFYSTTIGDWGQSLLFANKLGPKAQTLVDLGHHLPNANIEQIVALLLMEGKLAGFHFNDSKYGDDDLTVGSINPYQLFLIFNELVEGMDARGMHHASDLGWMIDASHNVKDPLEDLLQSVEAIKIAYAQALLVDTKALQAAQQNNDAVAAQEILQQAYRTDVRPLVAQARLNAGGVLDPVAFYRQHKVRENLIKERGLKTVATGL
;
A
#
# COMPACT_ATOMS: atom_id res chain seq x y z
N MET A 1 -10.87 -21.12 -3.63
CA MET A 1 -12.18 -20.99 -4.32
C MET A 1 -12.06 -20.19 -5.64
N ASN A 2 -12.42 -20.78 -6.77
CA ASN A 2 -12.57 -20.06 -8.05
C ASN A 2 -14.01 -19.56 -8.19
N ILE A 3 -14.19 -18.26 -8.47
CA ILE A 3 -15.50 -17.69 -8.79
C ILE A 3 -15.73 -17.81 -10.28
N GLU A 4 -16.77 -18.55 -10.68
CA GLU A 4 -17.15 -18.63 -12.08
C GLU A 4 -17.77 -17.32 -12.58
N LYS A 5 -17.46 -16.93 -13.83
CA LYS A 5 -17.90 -15.65 -14.42
C LYS A 5 -19.41 -15.46 -14.43
N PHE A 6 -20.18 -16.54 -14.53
CA PHE A 6 -21.65 -16.46 -14.53
C PHE A 6 -22.21 -15.96 -13.18
N HIS A 7 -21.57 -16.30 -12.05
CA HIS A 7 -21.98 -15.79 -10.74
C HIS A 7 -21.87 -14.27 -10.65
N ILE A 8 -20.79 -13.70 -11.23
CA ILE A 8 -20.58 -12.25 -11.31
C ILE A 8 -21.66 -11.61 -12.20
N SER A 9 -21.92 -12.19 -13.38
CA SER A 9 -22.97 -11.69 -14.30
C SER A 9 -24.34 -11.66 -13.62
N ASP A 10 -24.78 -12.78 -13.05
CA ASP A 10 -26.09 -12.88 -12.40
C ASP A 10 -26.25 -11.88 -11.24
N PHE A 11 -25.18 -11.70 -10.46
CA PHE A 11 -25.17 -10.75 -9.35
C PHE A 11 -25.27 -9.29 -9.82
N ASN A 12 -24.55 -8.94 -10.89
CA ASN A 12 -24.55 -7.61 -11.49
C ASN A 12 -25.89 -7.32 -12.18
N ASP A 13 -26.46 -8.27 -12.93
CA ASP A 13 -27.74 -8.10 -13.63
C ASP A 13 -28.88 -7.76 -12.67
N ALA A 14 -28.90 -8.38 -11.49
CA ALA A 14 -29.87 -8.08 -10.44
C ALA A 14 -29.78 -6.64 -9.89
N ARG A 15 -28.65 -5.96 -10.07
CA ARG A 15 -28.36 -4.60 -9.56
C ARG A 15 -28.24 -3.56 -10.67
N LYS A 16 -28.14 -4.00 -11.92
CA LYS A 16 -27.82 -3.17 -13.08
C LYS A 16 -28.79 -1.99 -13.24
N GLN A 17 -30.09 -2.21 -13.09
CA GLN A 17 -31.07 -1.13 -13.27
C GLN A 17 -30.90 0.00 -12.25
N ALA A 18 -30.59 -0.32 -10.99
CA ALA A 18 -30.36 0.69 -9.97
C ALA A 18 -29.02 1.42 -10.19
N HIS A 19 -27.99 0.66 -10.56
CA HIS A 19 -26.68 1.19 -10.93
C HIS A 19 -26.76 2.18 -12.10
N ASP A 20 -27.38 1.78 -13.22
CA ASP A 20 -27.48 2.59 -14.44
C ASP A 20 -28.13 3.95 -14.16
N ARG A 21 -29.16 4.01 -13.30
CA ARG A 21 -29.79 5.28 -12.89
C ARG A 21 -28.84 6.18 -12.09
N ASN A 22 -28.11 5.60 -11.14
CA ASN A 22 -27.17 6.35 -10.30
C ASN A 22 -25.96 6.83 -11.12
N PHE A 23 -25.43 5.98 -12.00
CA PHE A 23 -24.34 6.31 -12.90
C PHE A 23 -24.75 7.41 -13.88
N GLN A 24 -25.94 7.32 -14.49
CA GLN A 24 -26.44 8.36 -15.38
C GLN A 24 -26.46 9.73 -14.67
N HIS A 25 -26.99 9.79 -13.45
CA HIS A 25 -27.10 11.05 -12.69
C HIS A 25 -25.76 11.78 -12.48
N ILE A 26 -24.68 11.03 -12.18
CA ILE A 26 -23.36 11.63 -12.00
C ILE A 26 -22.66 11.90 -13.33
N SER A 27 -22.83 11.01 -14.32
CA SER A 27 -22.18 11.12 -15.63
C SER A 27 -22.53 12.42 -16.38
N GLU A 28 -23.77 12.90 -16.25
CA GLU A 28 -24.25 14.13 -16.88
C GLU A 28 -23.54 15.40 -16.37
N LYS A 29 -22.83 15.32 -15.25
CA LYS A 29 -22.14 16.44 -14.60
C LYS A 29 -20.63 16.44 -14.86
N ILE A 30 -20.09 15.46 -15.58
CA ILE A 30 -18.65 15.26 -15.76
C ILE A 30 -18.28 15.43 -17.23
N ASN A 31 -17.52 16.48 -17.54
CA ASN A 31 -17.17 16.83 -18.92
C ASN A 31 -16.16 15.84 -19.57
N HIS A 32 -15.31 15.20 -18.77
CA HIS A 32 -14.22 14.31 -19.22
C HIS A 32 -14.41 12.88 -18.67
N LEU A 33 -15.66 12.40 -18.70
CA LEU A 33 -16.07 11.13 -18.08
C LEU A 33 -15.24 9.93 -18.55
N ASN A 34 -14.97 9.82 -19.84
CA ASN A 34 -14.21 8.69 -20.39
C ASN A 34 -12.79 8.65 -19.83
N GLU A 35 -12.11 9.80 -19.75
CA GLU A 35 -10.76 9.89 -19.18
C GLU A 35 -10.76 9.52 -17.69
N VAL A 36 -11.79 9.94 -16.93
CA VAL A 36 -11.95 9.53 -15.52
C VAL A 36 -12.14 8.03 -15.41
N LEU A 37 -13.00 7.43 -16.24
CA LEU A 37 -13.25 5.99 -16.22
C LEU A 37 -12.01 5.19 -16.61
N GLU A 38 -11.28 5.60 -17.66
CA GLU A 38 -10.02 4.98 -18.07
C GLU A 38 -8.98 5.03 -16.93
N LYS A 39 -8.76 6.22 -16.34
CA LYS A 39 -7.88 6.37 -15.17
C LYS A 39 -8.33 5.46 -13.99
N LEU A 40 -9.63 5.33 -13.76
CA LEU A 40 -10.19 4.44 -12.73
C LEU A 40 -10.15 2.96 -13.11
N GLU A 41 -10.13 2.57 -14.36
CA GLU A 41 -10.01 1.18 -14.79
C GLU A 41 -8.56 0.70 -14.68
N GLU A 42 -7.60 1.57 -15.01
CA GLU A 42 -6.18 1.27 -15.01
C GLU A 42 -5.56 1.23 -13.61
N PHE A 43 -6.03 2.05 -12.66
CA PHE A 43 -5.39 2.21 -11.36
C PHE A 43 -5.46 0.92 -10.50
N GLN A 44 -4.29 0.30 -10.27
CA GLN A 44 -4.13 -0.90 -9.46
C GLN A 44 -3.47 -0.56 -8.11
N VAL A 45 -3.81 -1.33 -7.08
CA VAL A 45 -3.25 -1.26 -5.74
C VAL A 45 -2.71 -2.64 -5.36
N ALA A 46 -1.44 -2.69 -4.96
CA ALA A 46 -0.80 -3.89 -4.47
C ALA A 46 -1.37 -4.29 -3.10
N ILE A 47 -1.71 -5.58 -2.98
CA ILE A 47 -2.22 -6.16 -1.74
C ILE A 47 -1.04 -6.72 -0.93
N PRO A 48 -0.88 -6.33 0.34
CA PRO A 48 0.17 -6.87 1.18
C PRO A 48 -0.13 -8.32 1.54
N SER A 49 0.84 -9.21 1.32
CA SER A 49 0.72 -10.64 1.63
C SER A 49 0.46 -10.90 3.13
N TRP A 50 0.89 -10.00 4.01
CA TRP A 50 0.75 -10.10 5.46
C TRP A 50 -0.63 -9.70 5.97
N ALA A 51 -1.40 -8.90 5.21
CA ALA A 51 -2.74 -8.47 5.61
C ALA A 51 -3.87 -9.39 5.13
N LEU A 52 -3.54 -10.55 4.55
CA LEU A 52 -4.53 -11.57 4.14
C LEU A 52 -4.95 -12.48 5.31
N GLY A 53 -4.14 -12.53 6.36
CA GLY A 53 -4.49 -13.15 7.64
C GLY A 53 -5.10 -12.14 8.61
N THR A 54 -5.74 -12.65 9.67
CA THR A 54 -6.14 -11.78 10.77
C THR A 54 -4.89 -11.25 11.46
N GLY A 55 -4.80 -9.92 11.59
CA GLY A 55 -3.70 -9.26 12.28
C GLY A 55 -3.72 -9.49 13.79
N GLY A 56 -2.76 -8.88 14.47
CA GLY A 56 -2.68 -8.89 15.92
C GLY A 56 -2.16 -7.60 16.50
N THR A 57 -2.17 -7.56 17.83
CA THR A 57 -1.41 -6.57 18.60
C THR A 57 -0.46 -7.31 19.53
N ARG A 58 0.43 -6.58 20.20
CA ARG A 58 1.27 -7.14 21.28
C ARG A 58 0.49 -7.84 22.41
N PHE A 59 -0.83 -7.63 22.52
CA PHE A 59 -1.68 -8.26 23.54
C PHE A 59 -2.35 -9.55 23.08
N GLY A 60 -2.51 -9.74 21.78
CA GLY A 60 -3.19 -10.92 21.27
C GLY A 60 -3.60 -10.81 19.81
N ARG A 61 -3.91 -11.98 19.25
CA ARG A 61 -4.39 -12.22 17.88
C ARG A 61 -5.60 -13.14 17.93
N PHE A 62 -6.66 -12.81 17.18
CA PHE A 62 -7.96 -13.47 17.25
C PHE A 62 -8.42 -14.00 15.88
N SER A 63 -7.77 -15.05 15.38
CA SER A 63 -8.02 -15.64 14.06
C SER A 63 -9.47 -16.09 13.82
N GLY A 64 -10.03 -15.72 12.66
CA GLY A 64 -11.41 -16.06 12.23
C GLY A 64 -11.57 -17.38 11.47
N GLY A 65 -10.47 -18.03 11.09
CA GLY A 65 -10.45 -19.29 10.32
C GLY A 65 -10.46 -19.08 8.80
N GLY A 66 -10.02 -20.10 8.05
CA GLY A 66 -9.88 -20.00 6.59
C GLY A 66 -8.73 -19.10 6.13
N GLU A 67 -7.80 -18.74 7.02
CA GLU A 67 -6.61 -17.94 6.67
C GLU A 67 -5.71 -18.71 5.68
N PRO A 68 -5.05 -18.01 4.73
CA PRO A 68 -4.11 -18.65 3.82
C PRO A 68 -2.88 -19.18 4.58
N ARG A 69 -2.48 -20.41 4.26
CA ARG A 69 -1.44 -21.16 4.98
C ARG A 69 -0.05 -21.04 4.35
N ASN A 70 0.00 -20.67 3.08
CA ASN A 70 1.21 -20.55 2.28
C ASN A 70 1.05 -19.45 1.22
N LEU A 71 2.12 -19.18 0.48
CA LEU A 71 2.15 -18.14 -0.53
C LEU A 71 1.16 -18.40 -1.67
N GLU A 72 0.96 -19.65 -2.08
CA GLU A 72 0.00 -20.01 -3.14
C GLU A 72 -1.44 -19.67 -2.76
N GLU A 73 -1.84 -19.93 -1.51
CA GLU A 73 -3.15 -19.55 -1.00
C GLU A 73 -3.29 -18.04 -0.86
N LYS A 74 -2.21 -17.33 -0.47
CA LYS A 74 -2.19 -15.86 -0.46
C LYS A 74 -2.42 -15.28 -1.85
N ILE A 75 -1.71 -15.78 -2.87
CA ILE A 75 -1.90 -15.36 -4.27
C ILE A 75 -3.32 -15.66 -4.75
N THR A 76 -3.88 -16.82 -4.38
CA THR A 76 -5.26 -17.19 -4.73
C THR A 76 -6.28 -16.24 -4.08
N ASP A 77 -6.06 -15.84 -2.83
CA ASP A 77 -6.93 -14.87 -2.15
C ASP A 77 -6.86 -13.48 -2.79
N ILE A 78 -5.68 -13.04 -3.24
CA ILE A 78 -5.53 -11.80 -4.00
C ILE A 78 -6.20 -11.92 -5.38
N GLY A 79 -6.07 -13.05 -6.06
CA GLY A 79 -6.77 -13.33 -7.32
C GLY A 79 -8.29 -13.25 -7.17
N LEU A 80 -8.82 -13.73 -6.04
CA LEU A 80 -10.22 -13.58 -5.66
C LEU A 80 -10.59 -12.08 -5.47
N LEU A 81 -9.81 -11.31 -4.72
CA LEU A 81 -10.04 -9.86 -4.56
C LEU A 81 -10.03 -9.14 -5.92
N HIS A 82 -9.03 -9.44 -6.76
CA HIS A 82 -8.87 -8.83 -8.07
C HIS A 82 -10.01 -9.21 -9.03
N ALA A 83 -10.51 -10.45 -8.98
CA ALA A 83 -11.68 -10.85 -9.77
C ALA A 83 -12.94 -10.02 -9.40
N LEU A 84 -13.08 -9.62 -8.12
CA LEU A 84 -14.22 -8.86 -7.64
C LEU A 84 -14.08 -7.35 -7.91
N ASN A 85 -12.91 -6.76 -7.62
CA ASN A 85 -12.72 -5.31 -7.66
C ASN A 85 -11.93 -4.80 -8.88
N ARG A 86 -11.27 -5.67 -9.63
CA ARG A 86 -10.39 -5.37 -10.78
C ARG A 86 -9.31 -4.31 -10.51
N SER A 87 -9.00 -4.08 -9.23
CA SER A 87 -8.05 -3.06 -8.77
C SER A 87 -6.98 -3.63 -7.82
N SER A 88 -7.05 -4.93 -7.47
CA SER A 88 -6.03 -5.64 -6.67
C SER A 88 -5.00 -6.41 -7.52
N GLY A 89 -4.56 -5.85 -8.65
CA GLY A 89 -3.75 -6.56 -9.66
C GLY A 89 -2.26 -6.78 -9.32
N ALA A 90 -1.86 -6.58 -8.07
CA ALA A 90 -0.48 -6.77 -7.62
C ALA A 90 -0.41 -7.26 -6.17
N VAL A 91 0.74 -7.83 -5.80
CA VAL A 91 1.06 -8.28 -4.43
C VAL A 91 2.39 -7.68 -3.96
N SER A 92 2.43 -7.23 -2.71
CA SER A 92 3.66 -6.90 -2.00
C SER A 92 4.05 -8.07 -1.10
N LEU A 93 5.24 -8.63 -1.33
CA LEU A 93 5.74 -9.76 -0.55
C LEU A 93 6.68 -9.32 0.56
N HIS A 94 6.75 -10.10 1.62
CA HIS A 94 7.62 -9.84 2.76
C HIS A 94 8.52 -11.03 3.04
N ILE A 95 9.84 -10.82 2.99
CA ILE A 95 10.83 -11.89 3.13
C ILE A 95 11.45 -11.82 4.54
N PRO A 96 11.41 -12.91 5.34
CA PRO A 96 11.23 -14.31 4.91
C PRO A 96 9.83 -14.91 5.06
N TRP A 97 8.79 -14.15 5.42
CA TRP A 97 7.44 -14.71 5.62
C TRP A 97 6.85 -15.37 4.37
N ASP A 98 7.29 -14.92 3.20
CA ASP A 98 6.81 -15.33 1.88
C ASP A 98 7.94 -15.80 0.96
N ILE A 99 8.97 -16.48 1.50
CA ILE A 99 9.99 -17.08 0.63
C ILE A 99 9.31 -18.07 -0.32
N PRO A 100 9.42 -17.88 -1.65
CA PRO A 100 8.85 -18.80 -2.61
C PRO A 100 9.66 -20.10 -2.62
N GLU A 101 9.00 -21.25 -2.44
CA GLU A 101 9.67 -22.56 -2.60
C GLU A 101 10.15 -22.78 -4.04
N ASN A 102 9.39 -22.26 -5.01
CA ASN A 102 9.74 -22.27 -6.43
C ASN A 102 9.21 -21.00 -7.10
N THR A 103 10.12 -20.07 -7.40
CA THR A 103 9.79 -18.77 -8.01
C THR A 103 9.07 -18.90 -9.35
N SER A 104 9.42 -19.90 -10.18
CA SER A 104 8.77 -20.12 -11.47
C SER A 104 7.31 -20.54 -11.32
N ASN A 105 7.01 -21.42 -10.36
CA ASN A 105 5.63 -21.84 -10.07
C ASN A 105 4.79 -20.69 -9.51
N ILE A 106 5.36 -19.90 -8.58
CA ILE A 106 4.69 -18.74 -7.99
C ILE A 106 4.36 -17.69 -9.05
N LYS A 107 5.28 -17.41 -9.98
CA LYS A 107 4.99 -16.52 -11.13
C LYS A 107 3.89 -17.05 -12.03
N ALA A 108 3.95 -18.35 -12.36
CA ALA A 108 2.93 -18.96 -13.20
C ALA A 108 1.54 -18.91 -12.54
N LEU A 109 1.47 -19.11 -11.23
CA LEU A 109 0.23 -18.98 -10.46
C LEU A 109 -0.28 -17.54 -10.43
N ALA A 110 0.58 -16.56 -10.13
CA ALA A 110 0.19 -15.16 -10.12
C ALA A 110 -0.32 -14.69 -11.49
N ALA A 111 0.34 -15.12 -12.58
CA ALA A 111 -0.09 -14.82 -13.95
C ALA A 111 -1.47 -15.42 -14.30
N GLN A 112 -1.89 -16.53 -13.70
CA GLN A 112 -3.25 -17.08 -13.92
C GLN A 112 -4.35 -16.16 -13.37
N TYR A 113 -4.02 -15.32 -12.40
CA TYR A 113 -4.94 -14.39 -11.75
C TYR A 113 -4.70 -12.93 -12.14
N ASP A 114 -3.87 -12.68 -13.18
CA ASP A 114 -3.44 -11.35 -13.59
C ASP A 114 -2.73 -10.54 -12.48
N ILE A 115 -2.04 -11.23 -11.56
CA ILE A 115 -1.34 -10.61 -10.42
C ILE A 115 0.14 -10.41 -10.75
N ARG A 116 0.61 -9.18 -10.54
CA ARG A 116 2.03 -8.80 -10.61
C ARG A 116 2.68 -8.77 -9.23
N PHE A 117 3.99 -8.74 -9.17
CA PHE A 117 4.73 -8.53 -7.92
C PHE A 117 5.16 -7.06 -7.86
N ASP A 118 4.68 -6.36 -6.84
CA ASP A 118 5.12 -4.99 -6.53
C ASP A 118 6.45 -5.04 -5.77
N ALA A 119 6.80 -4.00 -5.01
CA ALA A 119 8.00 -3.97 -4.20
C ALA A 119 8.08 -5.17 -3.23
N VAL A 120 9.27 -5.76 -3.14
CA VAL A 120 9.58 -6.76 -2.12
C VAL A 120 10.04 -6.09 -0.83
N ASN A 121 9.64 -6.62 0.33
CA ASN A 121 9.89 -6.04 1.64
C ASN A 121 10.86 -6.91 2.44
N SER A 122 11.87 -6.30 3.04
CA SER A 122 12.87 -7.01 3.85
C SER A 122 12.51 -7.03 5.34
N ASN A 123 12.58 -8.19 5.98
CA ASN A 123 12.47 -8.30 7.44
C ASN A 123 13.85 -8.31 8.13
N THR A 124 14.23 -7.18 8.74
CA THR A 124 15.36 -7.14 9.69
C THR A 124 14.94 -6.61 11.06
N PHE A 125 13.65 -6.77 11.39
CA PHE A 125 13.03 -6.35 12.65
C PHE A 125 12.61 -7.54 13.54
N GLN A 126 12.79 -8.77 13.05
CA GLN A 126 12.58 -10.02 13.77
C GLN A 126 13.78 -10.95 13.57
N ASP A 127 14.15 -11.68 14.62
CA ASP A 127 15.13 -12.76 14.52
C ASP A 127 14.50 -14.00 13.90
N GLN A 128 15.18 -14.60 12.93
CA GLN A 128 14.73 -15.81 12.25
C GLN A 128 15.34 -17.08 12.87
N PRO A 129 14.67 -18.24 12.79
CA PRO A 129 15.25 -19.50 13.25
C PRO A 129 16.60 -19.78 12.60
N GLY A 130 17.64 -20.00 13.42
CA GLY A 130 19.00 -20.29 12.95
C GLY A 130 19.83 -19.07 12.55
N GLN A 131 19.32 -17.86 12.71
CA GLN A 131 20.05 -16.61 12.48
C GLN A 131 21.26 -16.49 13.43
N GLU A 132 22.43 -16.10 12.89
CA GLU A 132 23.69 -16.02 13.66
C GLU A 132 23.69 -14.80 14.61
N TYR A 133 23.30 -13.63 14.11
CA TYR A 133 23.30 -12.39 14.86
C TYR A 133 21.88 -11.87 15.08
N SER A 134 21.50 -11.57 16.33
CA SER A 134 20.20 -10.95 16.64
C SER A 134 20.11 -9.49 16.18
N TYR A 135 18.93 -9.06 15.75
CA TYR A 135 18.59 -7.66 15.40
C TYR A 135 18.02 -6.85 16.58
N LYS A 136 18.07 -7.38 17.81
CA LYS A 136 17.49 -6.74 19.00
C LYS A 136 17.93 -5.28 19.23
N PHE A 137 19.16 -4.92 18.86
CA PHE A 137 19.70 -3.55 18.98
C PHE A 137 19.84 -2.87 17.62
N GLY A 138 18.94 -3.24 16.71
CA GLY A 138 18.88 -2.84 15.33
C GLY A 138 19.71 -3.69 14.40
N SER A 139 19.52 -3.41 13.12
CA SER A 139 20.07 -4.12 11.98
C SER A 139 21.12 -3.27 11.28
N LEU A 140 20.75 -2.44 10.31
CA LEU A 140 21.67 -1.64 9.48
C LEU A 140 22.43 -0.56 10.26
N HIS A 141 21.92 -0.13 11.41
CA HIS A 141 22.60 0.83 12.29
C HIS A 141 23.39 0.18 13.43
N HIS A 142 23.40 -1.16 13.52
CA HIS A 142 23.99 -1.90 14.63
C HIS A 142 25.49 -1.56 14.78
N THR A 143 26.00 -1.54 16.01
CA THR A 143 27.41 -1.18 16.28
C THR A 143 28.39 -2.25 15.80
N ASP A 144 28.03 -3.51 15.99
CA ASP A 144 28.75 -4.67 15.42
C ASP A 144 28.60 -4.69 13.89
N LYS A 145 29.73 -4.87 13.18
CA LYS A 145 29.76 -4.97 11.72
C LYS A 145 29.18 -6.30 11.22
N GLY A 146 29.32 -7.40 11.97
CA GLY A 146 28.76 -8.70 11.59
C GLY A 146 27.23 -8.66 11.47
N VAL A 147 26.56 -8.03 12.43
CA VAL A 147 25.10 -7.82 12.40
C VAL A 147 24.68 -6.98 11.18
N ARG A 148 25.41 -5.90 10.88
CA ARG A 148 25.13 -5.07 9.69
C ARG A 148 25.31 -5.85 8.40
N GLN A 149 26.40 -6.62 8.30
CA GLN A 149 26.69 -7.43 7.14
C GLN A 149 25.59 -8.47 6.88
N GLN A 150 25.13 -9.16 7.93
CA GLN A 150 24.01 -10.10 7.84
C GLN A 150 22.72 -9.43 7.33
N ALA A 151 22.41 -8.22 7.82
CA ALA A 151 21.24 -7.47 7.39
C ALA A 151 21.35 -6.95 5.94
N VAL A 152 22.56 -6.54 5.50
CA VAL A 152 22.84 -6.18 4.10
C VAL A 152 22.67 -7.40 3.18
N GLU A 153 23.23 -8.55 3.57
CA GLU A 153 23.13 -9.79 2.80
C GLU A 153 21.69 -10.27 2.65
N HIS A 154 20.89 -10.17 3.72
CA HIS A 154 19.45 -10.44 3.67
C HIS A 154 18.76 -9.55 2.63
N ASN A 155 18.99 -8.24 2.65
CA ASN A 155 18.41 -7.32 1.66
C ASN A 155 18.82 -7.67 0.22
N ILE A 156 20.07 -8.08 0.00
CA ILE A 156 20.55 -8.55 -1.30
C ILE A 156 19.84 -9.85 -1.72
N GLU A 157 19.55 -10.75 -0.77
CA GLU A 157 18.75 -11.94 -1.02
C GLU A 157 17.30 -11.61 -1.40
N VAL A 158 16.67 -10.66 -0.69
CA VAL A 158 15.34 -10.15 -1.02
C VAL A 158 15.28 -9.60 -2.44
N ILE A 159 16.30 -8.82 -2.86
CA ILE A 159 16.44 -8.33 -4.24
C ILE A 159 16.48 -9.51 -5.23
N LYS A 160 17.24 -10.58 -4.93
CA LYS A 160 17.31 -11.76 -5.82
C LYS A 160 15.94 -12.42 -6.00
N TYR A 161 15.19 -12.66 -4.92
CA TYR A 161 13.84 -13.20 -5.02
C TYR A 161 12.93 -12.29 -5.85
N GLY A 162 12.99 -10.97 -5.62
CA GLY A 162 12.20 -10.02 -6.39
C GLY A 162 12.57 -10.01 -7.87
N VAL A 163 13.86 -10.09 -8.23
CA VAL A 163 14.31 -10.20 -9.63
C VAL A 163 13.75 -11.47 -10.26
N GLU A 164 13.84 -12.61 -9.56
CA GLU A 164 13.29 -13.86 -10.06
C GLU A 164 11.78 -13.75 -10.29
N LEU A 165 11.05 -13.12 -9.38
CA LEU A 165 9.59 -12.90 -9.46
C LEU A 165 9.17 -11.81 -10.46
N GLY A 166 10.08 -10.94 -10.89
CA GLY A 166 9.81 -9.82 -11.79
C GLY A 166 9.34 -8.53 -11.09
N SER A 167 9.63 -8.38 -9.80
CA SER A 167 9.57 -7.10 -9.10
C SER A 167 10.67 -6.16 -9.60
N ASN A 168 10.51 -4.86 -9.35
CA ASN A 168 11.44 -3.81 -9.72
C ASN A 168 11.77 -2.86 -8.55
N ALA A 169 11.43 -3.22 -7.31
CA ALA A 169 11.71 -2.37 -6.17
C ALA A 169 11.95 -3.17 -4.89
N LEU A 170 12.85 -2.66 -4.05
CA LEU A 170 12.99 -3.05 -2.66
C LEU A 170 12.36 -1.96 -1.79
N SER A 171 11.35 -2.32 -1.01
CA SER A 171 10.86 -1.49 0.08
C SER A 171 11.58 -1.85 1.38
N LEU A 172 12.14 -0.82 2.02
CA LEU A 172 12.99 -0.94 3.20
C LEU A 172 12.43 -0.07 4.32
N TRP A 173 11.80 -0.75 5.28
CA TRP A 173 11.50 -0.22 6.60
C TRP A 173 12.47 -0.82 7.64
N LEU A 174 12.90 0.00 8.60
CA LEU A 174 13.78 -0.44 9.69
C LEU A 174 13.14 -0.17 11.05
N ALA A 175 13.15 -1.19 11.91
CA ALA A 175 12.88 -1.05 13.33
C ALA A 175 14.00 -0.31 14.09
N ASP A 176 15.15 -0.08 13.47
CA ASP A 176 16.38 0.47 14.07
C ASP A 176 16.17 1.80 14.83
N GLY A 177 16.44 1.80 16.13
CA GLY A 177 16.26 2.98 16.98
C GLY A 177 16.76 2.76 18.41
N SER A 178 16.32 3.61 19.33
CA SER A 178 16.56 3.45 20.77
C SER A 178 15.32 3.71 21.62
N CYS A 179 15.30 3.09 22.79
CA CYS A 179 14.28 3.28 23.82
C CYS A 179 14.72 4.22 24.95
N PHE A 180 16.01 4.58 25.04
CA PHE A 180 16.52 5.39 26.15
C PHE A 180 17.53 6.48 25.70
N PRO A 181 17.50 7.68 26.31
CA PRO A 181 18.56 8.67 26.17
C PRO A 181 19.94 8.10 26.49
N GLY A 182 20.90 8.34 25.60
CA GLY A 182 22.28 7.86 25.73
C GLY A 182 22.53 6.45 25.19
N GLN A 183 21.50 5.67 24.82
CA GLN A 183 21.67 4.33 24.23
C GLN A 183 22.35 4.40 22.85
N LEU A 184 22.04 5.43 22.05
CA LEU A 184 22.62 5.63 20.73
C LEU A 184 23.31 6.98 20.61
N ASN A 185 24.44 6.98 19.89
CA ASN A 185 24.91 8.18 19.23
C ASN A 185 24.18 8.33 17.88
N PHE A 186 23.26 9.30 17.76
CA PHE A 186 22.42 9.45 16.57
C PHE A 186 23.22 9.61 15.27
N ARG A 187 24.31 10.38 15.29
CA ARG A 187 25.20 10.55 14.12
C ARG A 187 25.89 9.25 13.74
N GLY A 188 26.33 8.47 14.74
CA GLY A 188 26.94 7.16 14.54
C GLY A 188 25.95 6.16 13.95
N ALA A 189 24.71 6.13 14.44
CA ALA A 189 23.64 5.31 13.88
C ALA A 189 23.37 5.69 12.42
N PHE A 190 23.13 6.99 12.14
CA PHE A 190 22.93 7.49 10.78
C PHE A 190 24.07 7.10 9.83
N LYS A 191 25.34 7.27 10.25
CA LYS A 191 26.51 6.92 9.44
C LYS A 191 26.54 5.43 9.09
N ARG A 192 26.27 4.56 10.06
CA ARG A 192 26.27 3.10 9.85
C ARG A 192 25.10 2.65 8.97
N THR A 193 23.91 3.24 9.14
CA THR A 193 22.79 3.00 8.24
C THR A 193 23.13 3.43 6.83
N TYR A 194 23.72 4.61 6.65
CA TYR A 194 24.14 5.08 5.32
C TYR A 194 25.16 4.13 4.67
N GLU A 195 26.20 3.72 5.41
CA GLU A 195 27.20 2.76 4.92
C GLU A 195 26.56 1.45 4.47
N SER A 196 25.65 0.89 5.27
CA SER A 196 24.93 -0.35 4.92
C SER A 196 24.00 -0.17 3.72
N LEU A 197 23.28 0.96 3.64
CA LEU A 197 22.42 1.29 2.50
C LEU A 197 23.23 1.49 1.21
N GLN A 198 24.47 1.97 1.27
CA GLN A 198 25.33 2.07 0.09
C GLN A 198 25.64 0.69 -0.50
N GLU A 199 25.86 -0.31 0.34
CA GLU A 199 26.10 -1.69 -0.11
C GLU A 199 24.84 -2.30 -0.75
N ILE A 200 23.67 -2.12 -0.13
CA ILE A 200 22.38 -2.55 -0.70
C ILE A 200 22.11 -1.84 -2.03
N TYR A 201 22.30 -0.52 -2.07
CA TYR A 201 22.06 0.30 -3.26
C TYR A 201 22.96 -0.10 -4.43
N ALA A 202 24.22 -0.47 -4.15
CA ALA A 202 25.16 -0.95 -5.16
C ALA A 202 24.75 -2.31 -5.76
N ALA A 203 24.00 -3.12 -5.00
CA ALA A 203 23.50 -4.42 -5.46
C ALA A 203 22.20 -4.34 -6.26
N LEU A 204 21.49 -3.20 -6.23
CA LEU A 204 20.26 -3.02 -7.00
C LEU A 204 20.54 -3.12 -8.51
N PRO A 205 19.69 -3.82 -9.29
CA PRO A 205 19.66 -3.72 -10.74
C PRO A 205 19.50 -2.26 -11.24
N GLU A 206 19.75 -2.03 -12.52
CA GLU A 206 19.74 -0.68 -13.11
C GLU A 206 18.34 -0.07 -13.13
N ASP A 207 17.33 -0.87 -13.45
CA ASP A 207 15.91 -0.51 -13.52
C ASP A 207 15.17 -0.62 -12.19
N TRP A 208 15.88 -0.97 -11.12
CA TRP A 208 15.30 -1.13 -9.79
C TRP A 208 15.28 0.17 -8.99
N LYS A 209 14.32 0.25 -8.08
CA LYS A 209 14.23 1.32 -7.08
C LYS A 209 14.43 0.81 -5.65
N LEU A 210 14.88 1.71 -4.78
CA LEU A 210 14.92 1.52 -3.33
C LEU A 210 13.98 2.51 -2.68
N TYR A 211 12.97 1.99 -1.99
CA TYR A 211 12.00 2.78 -1.27
C TYR A 211 12.40 2.81 0.21
N ILE A 212 12.71 4.00 0.71
CA ILE A 212 13.15 4.22 2.09
C ILE A 212 11.94 4.70 2.88
N GLU A 213 11.37 3.80 3.66
CA GLU A 213 10.24 4.09 4.52
C GLU A 213 10.70 4.68 5.85
N TYR A 214 10.00 5.70 6.33
CA TYR A 214 10.24 6.31 7.64
C TYR A 214 9.11 5.98 8.61
N LYS A 215 9.43 5.97 9.91
CA LYS A 215 8.44 5.79 10.98
C LYS A 215 8.85 6.50 12.25
N ALA A 216 7.96 7.36 12.77
CA ALA A 216 8.27 8.21 13.92
C ALA A 216 8.68 7.43 15.19
N PHE A 217 8.00 6.31 15.48
CA PHE A 217 8.23 5.47 16.65
C PHE A 217 7.66 4.06 16.43
N GLU A 218 7.91 3.16 17.39
CA GLU A 218 7.55 1.73 17.35
C GLU A 218 8.39 0.93 16.33
N PRO A 219 9.19 -0.06 16.77
CA PRO A 219 9.26 -0.62 18.14
C PRO A 219 10.15 0.17 19.11
N ASN A 220 10.75 1.27 18.67
CA ASN A 220 11.57 2.13 19.52
C ASN A 220 10.79 3.36 20.01
N PHE A 221 10.98 3.71 21.28
CA PHE A 221 10.12 4.69 21.99
C PHE A 221 10.85 5.94 22.48
N TYR A 222 12.10 6.14 22.06
CA TYR A 222 12.85 7.37 22.32
C TYR A 222 13.39 8.02 21.03
N SER A 223 14.01 7.24 20.14
CA SER A 223 14.39 7.71 18.80
C SER A 223 14.34 6.59 17.77
N THR A 224 14.04 6.91 16.51
CA THR A 224 14.13 5.99 15.38
C THR A 224 15.19 6.51 14.40
N THR A 225 15.91 5.62 13.73
CA THR A 225 17.02 5.99 12.85
C THR A 225 16.54 6.69 11.58
N ILE A 226 15.38 6.27 11.05
CA ILE A 226 14.66 6.90 9.94
C ILE A 226 13.27 7.31 10.47
N GLY A 227 13.25 8.33 11.33
CA GLY A 227 12.06 8.75 12.07
C GLY A 227 11.07 9.60 11.28
N ASP A 228 11.53 10.31 10.24
CA ASP A 228 10.67 11.20 9.46
C ASP A 228 11.07 11.27 7.97
N TRP A 229 10.21 11.91 7.18
CA TRP A 229 10.40 12.14 5.76
C TRP A 229 11.69 12.90 5.43
N GLY A 230 12.17 13.77 6.32
CA GLY A 230 13.40 14.52 6.15
C GLY A 230 14.63 13.62 6.23
N GLN A 231 14.65 12.66 7.16
CA GLN A 231 15.71 11.66 7.24
C GLN A 231 15.67 10.69 6.05
N SER A 232 14.48 10.21 5.66
CA SER A 232 14.34 9.37 4.46
C SER A 232 14.82 10.09 3.20
N LEU A 233 14.37 11.32 2.97
CA LEU A 233 14.80 12.16 1.85
C LEU A 233 16.32 12.40 1.87
N LEU A 234 16.91 12.62 3.04
CA LEU A 234 18.36 12.79 3.19
C LEU A 234 19.13 11.53 2.77
N PHE A 235 18.69 10.33 3.15
CA PHE A 235 19.29 9.08 2.67
C PHE A 235 19.10 8.92 1.16
N ALA A 236 17.88 9.13 0.65
CA ALA A 236 17.57 9.04 -0.77
C ALA A 236 18.46 9.96 -1.64
N ASN A 237 18.67 11.21 -1.20
CA ASN A 237 19.55 12.16 -1.86
C ASN A 237 21.02 11.77 -1.78
N LYS A 238 21.48 11.18 -0.67
CA LYS A 238 22.87 10.75 -0.50
C LYS A 238 23.22 9.48 -1.25
N LEU A 239 22.26 8.59 -1.52
CA LEU A 239 22.49 7.33 -2.24
C LEU A 239 22.52 7.55 -3.74
N GLY A 240 21.45 8.12 -4.31
CA GLY A 240 21.39 8.39 -5.75
C GLY A 240 19.98 8.34 -6.34
N PRO A 241 19.87 8.35 -7.68
CA PRO A 241 18.59 8.47 -8.38
C PRO A 241 17.63 7.29 -8.17
N LYS A 242 18.14 6.08 -7.88
CA LYS A 242 17.28 4.89 -7.64
C LYS A 242 16.63 4.90 -6.26
N ALA A 243 17.06 5.78 -5.34
CA ALA A 243 16.54 5.84 -3.98
C ALA A 243 15.49 6.96 -3.85
N GLN A 244 14.34 6.61 -3.30
CA GLN A 244 13.19 7.47 -3.10
C GLN A 244 12.56 7.20 -1.72
N THR A 245 11.69 8.10 -1.26
CA THR A 245 10.98 8.03 0.03
C THR A 245 9.61 7.37 -0.15
N LEU A 246 9.32 6.36 0.67
CA LEU A 246 7.99 5.76 0.78
C LEU A 246 7.22 6.44 1.91
N VAL A 247 5.95 6.77 1.65
CA VAL A 247 5.07 7.42 2.62
C VAL A 247 4.03 6.41 3.10
N ASP A 248 4.12 6.02 4.37
CA ASP A 248 3.05 5.33 5.08
C ASP A 248 2.19 6.36 5.83
N LEU A 249 0.86 6.26 5.72
CA LEU A 249 -0.05 7.26 6.29
C LEU A 249 -0.04 7.27 7.83
N GLY A 250 0.15 6.13 8.49
CA GLY A 250 0.18 5.96 9.94
C GLY A 250 1.49 6.38 10.61
N HIS A 251 2.55 6.61 9.82
CA HIS A 251 3.92 6.74 10.33
C HIS A 251 4.34 8.16 10.77
N HIS A 252 3.39 9.06 10.94
CA HIS A 252 3.64 10.47 11.23
C HIS A 252 3.41 10.83 12.69
N LEU A 253 4.07 11.90 13.15
CA LEU A 253 3.73 12.52 14.43
C LEU A 253 2.33 13.15 14.38
N PRO A 254 1.61 13.24 15.51
CA PRO A 254 0.27 13.81 15.55
C PRO A 254 0.18 15.20 14.93
N ASN A 255 -0.87 15.42 14.14
CA ASN A 255 -1.16 16.68 13.41
C ASN A 255 -0.18 17.03 12.28
N ALA A 256 0.68 16.11 11.84
CA ALA A 256 1.46 16.31 10.61
C ALA A 256 0.52 16.56 9.42
N ASN A 257 0.86 17.54 8.59
CA ASN A 257 0.22 17.72 7.29
C ASN A 257 0.91 16.77 6.28
N ILE A 258 0.28 15.62 6.03
CA ILE A 258 0.85 14.54 5.21
C ILE A 258 0.79 14.92 3.73
N GLU A 259 -0.30 15.54 3.28
CA GLU A 259 -0.48 15.99 1.91
C GLU A 259 0.60 17.02 1.49
N GLN A 260 1.06 17.88 2.40
CA GLN A 260 2.21 18.77 2.17
C GLN A 260 3.52 17.99 1.99
N ILE A 261 3.75 16.94 2.79
CA ILE A 261 4.94 16.09 2.64
C ILE A 261 4.92 15.42 1.27
N VAL A 262 3.77 14.88 0.86
CA VAL A 262 3.54 14.28 -0.45
C VAL A 262 3.85 15.26 -1.57
N ALA A 263 3.30 16.47 -1.52
CA ALA A 263 3.52 17.50 -2.53
C ALA A 263 5.01 17.84 -2.70
N LEU A 264 5.74 17.99 -1.58
CA LEU A 264 7.16 18.32 -1.60
C LEU A 264 8.03 17.15 -2.11
N LEU A 265 7.76 15.92 -1.67
CA LEU A 265 8.49 14.73 -2.17
C LEU A 265 8.22 14.51 -3.66
N LEU A 266 6.99 14.75 -4.11
CA LEU A 266 6.62 14.66 -5.52
C LEU A 266 7.33 15.76 -6.32
N MET A 267 7.39 17.00 -5.84
CA MET A 267 8.13 18.10 -6.48
C MET A 267 9.63 17.77 -6.62
N GLU A 268 10.25 17.20 -5.59
CA GLU A 268 11.68 16.84 -5.59
C GLU A 268 12.00 15.57 -6.38
N GLY A 269 11.00 14.88 -6.96
CA GLY A 269 11.21 13.61 -7.65
C GLY A 269 11.61 12.46 -6.72
N LYS A 270 11.33 12.60 -5.43
CA LYS A 270 11.72 11.67 -4.37
C LYS A 270 10.55 10.95 -3.71
N LEU A 271 9.33 11.10 -4.21
CA LEU A 271 8.20 10.24 -3.83
C LEU A 271 8.30 8.89 -4.57
N ALA A 272 8.42 7.79 -3.81
CA ALA A 272 8.42 6.42 -4.33
C ALA A 272 7.01 5.91 -4.59
N GLY A 273 6.11 6.17 -3.65
CA GLY A 273 4.82 5.50 -3.53
C GLY A 273 4.28 5.56 -2.11
N PHE A 274 3.24 4.78 -1.87
CA PHE A 274 2.47 4.80 -0.64
C PHE A 274 2.27 3.42 -0.04
N HIS A 275 2.29 3.39 1.29
CA HIS A 275 1.57 2.41 2.09
C HIS A 275 0.29 3.08 2.61
N PHE A 276 -0.86 2.61 2.13
CA PHE A 276 -2.17 3.11 2.53
C PHE A 276 -2.73 2.32 3.72
N ASN A 277 -3.06 3.06 4.77
CA ASN A 277 -3.89 2.67 5.92
C ASN A 277 -4.70 3.89 6.36
N ASP A 278 -5.42 3.75 7.48
CA ASP A 278 -5.93 4.90 8.23
C ASP A 278 -5.59 4.74 9.71
N SER A 279 -5.58 5.85 10.44
CA SER A 279 -5.24 5.84 11.85
C SER A 279 -5.86 7.01 12.63
N LYS A 280 -5.85 6.88 13.94
CA LYS A 280 -6.34 7.87 14.88
C LYS A 280 -5.30 8.27 15.94
N TYR A 281 -4.49 7.32 16.40
CA TYR A 281 -3.59 7.55 17.54
C TYR A 281 -2.11 7.43 17.17
N GLY A 282 -1.73 6.36 16.47
CA GLY A 282 -0.39 6.15 15.98
C GLY A 282 -0.43 5.40 14.66
N ASP A 283 0.43 4.39 14.55
CA ASP A 283 0.36 3.44 13.45
C ASP A 283 -0.68 2.35 13.76
N ASP A 284 -1.96 2.70 13.55
CA ASP A 284 -3.08 1.86 13.94
C ASP A 284 -3.45 0.80 12.88
N ASP A 285 -2.90 0.92 11.66
CA ASP A 285 -3.05 -0.04 10.56
C ASP A 285 -4.52 -0.38 10.19
N LEU A 286 -5.40 0.62 10.24
CA LEU A 286 -6.83 0.43 10.00
C LEU A 286 -7.18 0.48 8.51
N THR A 287 -8.41 0.04 8.20
CA THR A 287 -9.04 0.19 6.89
C THR A 287 -8.85 1.59 6.32
N VAL A 288 -8.34 1.66 5.10
CA VAL A 288 -8.06 2.94 4.42
C VAL A 288 -9.30 3.81 4.34
N GLY A 289 -9.19 5.08 4.71
CA GLY A 289 -10.26 6.08 4.64
C GLY A 289 -11.42 5.88 5.64
N SER A 290 -11.27 4.99 6.62
CA SER A 290 -12.33 4.70 7.61
C SER A 290 -12.43 5.70 8.78
N ILE A 291 -11.37 6.46 9.04
CA ILE A 291 -11.27 7.45 10.12
C ILE A 291 -11.21 8.86 9.55
N ASN A 292 -10.30 9.13 8.60
CA ASN A 292 -10.08 10.45 8.03
C ASN A 292 -10.16 10.46 6.49
N PRO A 293 -11.35 10.20 5.90
CA PRO A 293 -11.52 10.14 4.45
C PRO A 293 -11.20 11.47 3.73
N TYR A 294 -11.35 12.61 4.41
CA TYR A 294 -11.01 13.90 3.81
C TYR A 294 -9.49 14.07 3.64
N GLN A 295 -8.68 13.62 4.59
CA GLN A 295 -7.23 13.65 4.43
C GLN A 295 -6.76 12.73 3.30
N LEU A 296 -7.35 11.55 3.16
CA LEU A 296 -7.07 10.67 2.02
C LEU A 296 -7.38 11.38 0.68
N PHE A 297 -8.51 12.07 0.59
CA PHE A 297 -8.85 12.92 -0.57
C PHE A 297 -7.83 14.04 -0.79
N LEU A 298 -7.39 14.75 0.26
CA LEU A 298 -6.40 15.83 0.14
C LEU A 298 -5.04 15.31 -0.34
N ILE A 299 -4.62 14.11 0.10
CA ILE A 299 -3.43 13.45 -0.43
C ILE A 299 -3.60 13.15 -1.93
N PHE A 300 -4.74 12.59 -2.33
CA PHE A 300 -5.03 12.35 -3.75
C PHE A 300 -5.14 13.64 -4.57
N ASN A 301 -5.58 14.76 -3.99
CA ASN A 301 -5.59 16.06 -4.66
C ASN A 301 -4.16 16.49 -5.06
N GLU A 302 -3.21 16.41 -4.13
CA GLU A 302 -1.79 16.73 -4.43
C GLU A 302 -1.19 15.76 -5.44
N LEU A 303 -1.58 14.48 -5.38
CA LEU A 303 -1.11 13.46 -6.32
C LEU A 303 -1.62 13.71 -7.73
N VAL A 304 -2.92 13.93 -7.91
CA VAL A 304 -3.51 14.16 -9.24
C VAL A 304 -2.89 15.40 -9.87
N GLU A 305 -2.87 16.53 -9.16
CA GLU A 305 -2.30 17.78 -9.68
C GLU A 305 -0.80 17.65 -9.99
N GLY A 306 -0.03 17.13 -9.03
CA GLY A 306 1.42 17.06 -9.18
C GLY A 306 1.87 16.02 -10.21
N MET A 307 1.16 14.89 -10.36
CA MET A 307 1.46 13.90 -11.39
C MET A 307 1.12 14.43 -12.79
N ASP A 308 -0.04 15.06 -12.96
CA ASP A 308 -0.42 15.68 -14.23
C ASP A 308 0.58 16.80 -14.61
N ALA A 309 0.98 17.66 -13.66
CA ALA A 309 1.96 18.72 -13.88
C ALA A 309 3.35 18.20 -14.30
N ARG A 310 3.70 16.98 -13.88
CA ARG A 310 4.96 16.31 -14.23
C ARG A 310 4.84 15.36 -15.43
N GLY A 311 3.64 15.21 -16.00
CA GLY A 311 3.38 14.26 -17.09
C GLY A 311 3.60 12.80 -16.70
N MET A 312 3.33 12.45 -15.44
CA MET A 312 3.50 11.10 -14.91
C MET A 312 2.28 10.23 -15.20
N HIS A 313 2.51 8.93 -15.40
CA HIS A 313 1.45 7.93 -15.50
C HIS A 313 0.93 7.55 -14.10
N HIS A 314 -0.34 7.87 -13.84
CA HIS A 314 -1.00 7.66 -12.54
C HIS A 314 -0.93 6.21 -12.06
N ALA A 315 -1.05 5.24 -12.97
CA ALA A 315 -1.12 3.83 -12.60
C ALA A 315 0.25 3.15 -12.41
N SER A 316 1.36 3.73 -12.89
CA SER A 316 2.64 3.00 -13.00
C SER A 316 3.88 3.72 -12.48
N ASP A 317 3.85 5.05 -12.33
CA ASP A 317 5.08 5.81 -12.02
C ASP A 317 5.39 5.90 -10.51
N LEU A 318 4.37 5.66 -9.69
CA LEU A 318 4.46 5.52 -8.23
C LEU A 318 4.01 4.12 -7.83
N GLY A 319 4.54 3.64 -6.71
CA GLY A 319 4.03 2.43 -6.09
C GLY A 319 2.76 2.71 -5.29
N TRP A 320 1.74 1.87 -5.45
CA TRP A 320 0.46 1.96 -4.73
C TRP A 320 0.24 0.70 -3.92
N MET A 321 0.49 0.72 -2.61
CA MET A 321 0.36 -0.46 -1.76
C MET A 321 -0.56 -0.16 -0.58
N ILE A 322 -1.29 -1.17 -0.13
CA ILE A 322 -1.87 -1.15 1.22
C ILE A 322 -0.82 -1.70 2.18
N ASP A 323 -0.76 -1.15 3.38
CA ASP A 323 -0.09 -1.77 4.53
C ASP A 323 -1.05 -1.67 5.71
N ALA A 324 -1.53 -2.80 6.22
CA ALA A 324 -2.60 -2.82 7.22
C ALA A 324 -2.62 -4.14 8.02
N SER A 325 -3.33 -4.10 9.16
CA SER A 325 -3.43 -5.19 10.12
C SER A 325 -4.89 -5.39 10.55
N HIS A 326 -5.57 -6.34 9.91
CA HIS A 326 -7.01 -6.54 10.06
C HIS A 326 -7.34 -7.36 11.31
N ASN A 327 -7.49 -6.67 12.44
CA ASN A 327 -7.64 -7.32 13.76
C ASN A 327 -9.03 -7.87 14.08
N VAL A 328 -10.09 -7.20 13.58
CA VAL A 328 -11.48 -7.46 14.01
C VAL A 328 -12.48 -7.66 12.85
N LYS A 329 -11.99 -7.68 11.62
CA LYS A 329 -12.79 -7.96 10.42
C LYS A 329 -12.27 -9.19 9.70
N ASP A 330 -13.08 -9.73 8.80
CA ASP A 330 -12.57 -10.62 7.75
C ASP A 330 -11.54 -9.83 6.92
N PRO A 331 -10.27 -10.26 6.85
CA PRO A 331 -9.23 -9.52 6.15
C PRO A 331 -9.55 -9.25 4.67
N LEU A 332 -10.25 -10.18 3.99
CA LEU A 332 -10.59 -10.01 2.58
C LEU A 332 -11.72 -8.99 2.39
N GLU A 333 -12.69 -8.93 3.31
CA GLU A 333 -13.70 -7.87 3.28
C GLU A 333 -13.07 -6.50 3.53
N ASP A 334 -12.12 -6.43 4.46
CA ASP A 334 -11.42 -5.18 4.79
C ASP A 334 -10.57 -4.67 3.63
N LEU A 335 -9.85 -5.55 2.93
CA LEU A 335 -9.11 -5.20 1.72
C LEU A 335 -10.03 -4.73 0.59
N LEU A 336 -11.22 -5.34 0.41
CA LEU A 336 -12.22 -4.83 -0.54
C LEU A 336 -12.68 -3.41 -0.18
N GLN A 337 -12.90 -3.13 1.12
CA GLN A 337 -13.27 -1.80 1.60
C GLN A 337 -12.15 -0.77 1.41
N SER A 338 -10.92 -1.15 1.71
CA SER A 338 -9.74 -0.29 1.60
C SER A 338 -9.46 0.10 0.14
N VAL A 339 -9.50 -0.87 -0.78
CA VAL A 339 -9.36 -0.60 -2.22
C VAL A 339 -10.50 0.32 -2.70
N GLU A 340 -11.74 0.09 -2.27
CA GLU A 340 -12.86 0.98 -2.61
C GLU A 340 -12.63 2.42 -2.15
N ALA A 341 -12.16 2.60 -0.91
CA ALA A 341 -11.90 3.92 -0.34
C ALA A 341 -10.79 4.68 -1.09
N ILE A 342 -9.70 3.99 -1.46
CA ILE A 342 -8.63 4.54 -2.30
C ILE A 342 -9.21 5.04 -3.62
N LYS A 343 -10.02 4.20 -4.29
CA LYS A 343 -10.60 4.53 -5.60
C LYS A 343 -11.61 5.67 -5.52
N ILE A 344 -12.37 5.77 -4.42
CA ILE A 344 -13.27 6.90 -4.15
C ILE A 344 -12.48 8.20 -3.99
N ALA A 345 -11.43 8.21 -3.16
CA ALA A 345 -10.61 9.40 -2.95
C ALA A 345 -9.92 9.85 -4.25
N TYR A 346 -9.41 8.89 -5.02
CA TYR A 346 -8.84 9.15 -6.33
C TYR A 346 -9.88 9.71 -7.31
N ALA A 347 -11.06 9.11 -7.41
CA ALA A 347 -12.14 9.61 -8.26
C ALA A 347 -12.57 11.03 -7.86
N GLN A 348 -12.70 11.33 -6.57
CA GLN A 348 -13.01 12.67 -6.09
C GLN A 348 -11.94 13.69 -6.51
N ALA A 349 -10.66 13.35 -6.38
CA ALA A 349 -9.55 14.22 -6.78
C ALA A 349 -9.54 14.49 -8.30
N LEU A 350 -9.87 13.48 -9.12
CA LEU A 350 -10.01 13.65 -10.57
C LEU A 350 -11.13 14.62 -10.98
N LEU A 351 -12.11 14.88 -10.10
CA LEU A 351 -13.23 15.79 -10.37
C LEU A 351 -12.97 17.24 -9.92
N VAL A 352 -11.80 17.55 -9.35
CA VAL A 352 -11.46 18.92 -8.93
C VAL A 352 -11.33 19.82 -10.16
N ASP A 353 -12.01 20.97 -10.14
CA ASP A 353 -11.81 22.02 -11.15
C ASP A 353 -10.48 22.74 -10.89
N THR A 354 -9.41 22.16 -11.43
CA THR A 354 -8.04 22.64 -11.21
C THR A 354 -7.83 24.07 -11.72
N LYS A 355 -8.50 24.46 -12.82
CA LYS A 355 -8.41 25.82 -13.36
C LYS A 355 -9.06 26.83 -12.43
N ALA A 356 -10.26 26.54 -11.95
CA ALA A 356 -10.94 27.40 -10.98
C ALA A 356 -10.15 27.47 -9.66
N LEU A 357 -9.60 26.33 -9.20
CA LEU A 357 -8.81 26.26 -7.98
C LEU A 357 -7.54 27.13 -8.09
N GLN A 358 -6.79 27.00 -9.18
CA GLN A 358 -5.61 27.82 -9.44
C GLN A 358 -5.96 29.31 -9.51
N ALA A 359 -7.06 29.67 -10.18
CA ALA A 359 -7.53 31.06 -10.23
C ALA A 359 -7.88 31.61 -8.84
N ALA A 360 -8.56 30.83 -7.99
CA ALA A 360 -8.86 31.22 -6.61
C ALA A 360 -7.57 31.40 -5.78
N GLN A 361 -6.62 30.47 -5.91
CA GLN A 361 -5.32 30.53 -5.23
C GLN A 361 -4.52 31.79 -5.62
N GLN A 362 -4.41 32.10 -6.92
CA GLN A 362 -3.69 33.29 -7.40
C GLN A 362 -4.33 34.60 -6.97
N ASN A 363 -5.64 34.60 -6.69
CA ASN A 363 -6.37 35.75 -6.17
C ASN A 363 -6.44 35.79 -4.64
N ASN A 364 -5.79 34.85 -3.94
CA ASN A 364 -5.89 34.66 -2.49
C ASN A 364 -7.33 34.50 -1.98
N ASP A 365 -8.23 33.96 -2.81
CA ASP A 365 -9.63 33.68 -2.42
C ASP A 365 -9.72 32.32 -1.73
N ALA A 366 -9.45 32.32 -0.43
CA ALA A 366 -9.47 31.11 0.38
C ALA A 366 -10.87 30.46 0.46
N VAL A 367 -11.94 31.25 0.35
CA VAL A 367 -13.32 30.74 0.40
C VAL A 367 -13.62 29.98 -0.89
N ALA A 368 -13.32 30.56 -2.04
CA ALA A 368 -13.52 29.89 -3.33
C ALA A 368 -12.66 28.62 -3.44
N ALA A 369 -11.39 28.68 -3.03
CA ALA A 369 -10.50 27.52 -3.05
C ALA A 369 -11.04 26.36 -2.19
N GLN A 370 -11.52 26.66 -0.99
CA GLN A 370 -12.13 25.65 -0.10
C GLN A 370 -13.39 25.05 -0.72
N GLU A 371 -14.30 25.88 -1.24
CA GLU A 371 -15.57 25.38 -1.79
C GLU A 371 -15.37 24.49 -3.02
N ILE A 372 -14.36 24.76 -3.85
CA ILE A 372 -14.02 23.91 -5.00
C ILE A 372 -13.62 22.50 -4.54
N LEU A 373 -12.71 22.39 -3.57
CA LEU A 373 -12.30 21.08 -3.03
C LEU A 373 -13.45 20.37 -2.31
N GLN A 374 -14.25 21.11 -1.53
CA GLN A 374 -15.41 20.55 -0.83
C GLN A 374 -16.49 20.05 -1.80
N GLN A 375 -16.69 20.73 -2.93
CA GLN A 375 -17.63 20.29 -3.96
C GLN A 375 -17.21 18.95 -4.58
N ALA A 376 -15.92 18.79 -4.90
CA ALA A 376 -15.39 17.53 -5.43
C ALA A 376 -15.49 16.40 -4.38
N TYR A 377 -15.01 16.65 -3.16
CA TYR A 377 -15.03 15.67 -2.08
C TYR A 377 -16.45 15.21 -1.68
N ARG A 378 -17.42 16.12 -1.65
CA ARG A 378 -18.81 15.77 -1.27
C ARG A 378 -19.60 15.12 -2.39
N THR A 379 -19.03 15.01 -3.60
CA THR A 379 -19.67 14.30 -4.70
C THR A 379 -19.64 12.79 -4.43
N ASP A 380 -20.81 12.15 -4.53
CA ASP A 380 -20.92 10.70 -4.41
C ASP A 380 -20.44 10.01 -5.70
N VAL A 381 -19.15 9.68 -5.72
CA VAL A 381 -18.47 9.05 -6.87
C VAL A 381 -18.60 7.53 -6.91
N ARG A 382 -19.27 6.89 -5.94
CA ARG A 382 -19.42 5.41 -5.90
C ARG A 382 -19.97 4.82 -7.20
N PRO A 383 -20.94 5.44 -7.89
CA PRO A 383 -21.40 4.94 -9.20
C PRO A 383 -20.31 4.97 -10.28
N LEU A 384 -19.36 5.92 -10.24
CA LEU A 384 -18.23 5.95 -11.18
C LEU A 384 -17.27 4.79 -10.93
N VAL A 385 -16.90 4.58 -9.66
CA VAL A 385 -15.99 3.49 -9.29
C VAL A 385 -16.63 2.13 -9.62
N ALA A 386 -17.93 1.97 -9.33
CA ALA A 386 -18.67 0.76 -9.70
C ALA A 386 -18.76 0.57 -11.21
N GLN A 387 -18.92 1.64 -12.00
CA GLN A 387 -18.92 1.55 -13.46
C GLN A 387 -17.55 1.13 -14.00
N ALA A 388 -16.46 1.69 -13.49
CA ALA A 388 -15.10 1.29 -13.86
C ALA A 388 -14.87 -0.21 -13.57
N ARG A 389 -15.30 -0.69 -12.39
CA ARG A 389 -15.28 -2.14 -12.09
C ARG A 389 -16.08 -2.95 -13.09
N LEU A 390 -17.30 -2.54 -13.40
CA LEU A 390 -18.19 -3.25 -14.33
C LEU A 390 -17.57 -3.33 -15.73
N ASN A 391 -17.00 -2.22 -16.24
CA ASN A 391 -16.32 -2.16 -17.53
C ASN A 391 -15.12 -3.13 -17.58
N ALA A 392 -14.37 -3.22 -16.48
CA ALA A 392 -13.24 -4.13 -16.33
C ALA A 392 -13.65 -5.61 -16.05
N GLY A 393 -14.95 -5.92 -16.00
CA GLY A 393 -15.49 -7.27 -15.76
C GLY A 393 -15.62 -7.68 -14.29
N GLY A 394 -15.52 -6.73 -13.37
CA GLY A 394 -15.69 -6.92 -11.93
C GLY A 394 -17.13 -6.83 -11.44
N VAL A 395 -17.27 -6.74 -10.13
CA VAL A 395 -18.56 -6.75 -9.42
C VAL A 395 -18.97 -5.34 -9.01
N LEU A 396 -20.25 -5.00 -9.22
CA LEU A 396 -20.82 -3.71 -8.81
C LEU A 396 -20.69 -3.45 -7.30
N ASP A 397 -20.94 -4.48 -6.49
CA ASP A 397 -20.82 -4.45 -5.03
C ASP A 397 -20.00 -5.66 -4.52
N PRO A 398 -18.67 -5.53 -4.43
CA PRO A 398 -17.78 -6.63 -4.08
C PRO A 398 -18.04 -7.25 -2.71
N VAL A 399 -18.34 -6.43 -1.68
CA VAL A 399 -18.58 -6.93 -0.32
C VAL A 399 -19.91 -7.67 -0.24
N ALA A 400 -20.98 -7.14 -0.85
CA ALA A 400 -22.25 -7.85 -0.86
C ALA A 400 -22.15 -9.17 -1.65
N PHE A 401 -21.35 -9.21 -2.74
CA PHE A 401 -21.08 -10.44 -3.46
C PHE A 401 -20.35 -11.46 -2.58
N TYR A 402 -19.27 -11.04 -1.92
CA TYR A 402 -18.46 -11.87 -1.04
C TYR A 402 -19.32 -12.56 0.03
N ARG A 403 -20.23 -11.79 0.64
CA ARG A 403 -21.17 -12.28 1.66
C ARG A 403 -22.26 -13.18 1.08
N GLN A 404 -22.89 -12.79 -0.03
CA GLN A 404 -23.96 -13.56 -0.67
C GLN A 404 -23.47 -14.95 -1.11
N HIS A 405 -22.22 -15.04 -1.58
CA HIS A 405 -21.59 -16.30 -2.01
C HIS A 405 -20.86 -17.03 -0.88
N LYS A 406 -20.95 -16.54 0.36
CA LYS A 406 -20.41 -17.18 1.57
C LYS A 406 -18.93 -17.55 1.42
N VAL A 407 -18.15 -16.66 0.81
CA VAL A 407 -16.76 -16.94 0.42
C VAL A 407 -15.93 -17.38 1.62
N ARG A 408 -15.99 -16.67 2.75
CA ARG A 408 -15.30 -17.06 3.99
C ARG A 408 -15.70 -18.45 4.49
N GLU A 409 -16.99 -18.79 4.48
CA GLU A 409 -17.44 -20.12 4.89
C GLU A 409 -16.83 -21.23 4.02
N ASN A 410 -16.65 -20.96 2.73
CA ASN A 410 -16.01 -21.92 1.81
C ASN A 410 -14.51 -22.02 2.06
N LEU A 411 -13.82 -20.90 2.30
CA LEU A 411 -12.40 -20.90 2.67
C LEU A 411 -12.15 -21.64 3.99
N ILE A 412 -13.05 -21.49 4.97
CA ILE A 412 -13.02 -22.24 6.23
C ILE A 412 -13.19 -23.75 5.98
N LYS A 413 -14.07 -24.17 5.06
CA LYS A 413 -14.22 -25.58 4.70
C LYS A 413 -12.96 -26.14 4.02
N GLU A 414 -12.30 -25.36 3.16
CA GLU A 414 -11.08 -25.77 2.46
C GLU A 414 -9.86 -25.84 3.38
N ARG A 415 -9.68 -24.84 4.25
CA ARG A 415 -8.42 -24.63 4.99
C ARG A 415 -8.54 -24.99 6.47
N GLY A 416 -9.74 -25.00 7.03
CA GLY A 416 -10.03 -25.30 8.43
C GLY A 416 -10.21 -24.06 9.30
N LEU A 417 -10.66 -24.29 10.54
CA LEU A 417 -10.95 -23.25 11.54
C LEU A 417 -9.72 -22.73 12.30
N LYS A 418 -8.65 -23.53 12.39
CA LYS A 418 -7.44 -23.22 13.16
C LYS A 418 -6.26 -22.98 12.22
N THR A 419 -6.43 -22.05 11.28
CA THR A 419 -5.39 -21.62 10.35
C THR A 419 -4.93 -20.22 10.69
N VAL A 420 -3.62 -20.00 10.55
CA VAL A 420 -2.93 -18.77 10.94
C VAL A 420 -1.96 -18.45 9.81
N ALA A 421 -2.15 -17.32 9.13
CA ALA A 421 -1.23 -16.86 8.10
C ALA A 421 0.06 -16.33 8.72
N THR A 422 1.18 -16.44 7.99
CA THR A 422 2.42 -15.70 8.27
C THR A 422 2.20 -14.21 8.00
N GLY A 423 2.73 -13.35 8.87
CA GLY A 423 2.47 -11.91 8.84
C GLY A 423 2.50 -11.29 10.24
N LEU A 424 1.94 -10.08 10.34
CA LEU A 424 1.81 -9.28 11.57
C LEU A 424 0.97 -9.96 12.67
#